data_AF-A0A954D168-F1
#
_entry.id   AF-A0A954D168-F1
#
_cell.length_a   1.000
_cell.length_b   1.000
_cell.length_c   1.000
_cell.angle_alpha   90.00
_cell.angle_beta   90.00
_cell.angle_gamma   90.00
#
_symmetry.space_group_name_H-M   'P 1'
#
loop_
_entity.id
_entity.type
_entity.pdbx_description
1 polymer ?
#
loop_
_entity_poly.entity_id
_entity_poly.type
_entity_poly.pdbx_seq_one_letter_code
_entity_poly.pdbx_strand_id
1 'polypeptide(L)'
;MSHPATIPFLIPILASILASGCANRPDPGATARRVGTYDGRAVAIAYAGSTQFGAWMKQQKARHDSAKQAGDTSTVREIEQAMQAQQERFHDQAFRGTEIDDILGKIGTSLQEIRKSAGVARLERINQPRAAGIDTVDVTDRLVALFAPDERARKWIRDIRAKPFPAR
;
A
#
# COMPACT_ATOMS: atom_id res chain seq x y z
N MET A 1 19.87 -76.50 37.79
CA MET A 1 21.33 -76.49 37.56
C MET A 1 21.65 -75.10 37.01
N SER A 2 21.96 -74.14 37.89
CA SER A 2 23.31 -73.78 38.37
C SER A 2 23.88 -72.64 37.52
N HIS A 3 24.04 -71.48 38.19
CA HIS A 3 24.64 -70.21 37.76
C HIS A 3 26.14 -70.35 37.38
N PRO A 4 26.90 -69.25 37.15
CA PRO A 4 26.91 -68.32 36.03
C PRO A 4 28.37 -68.14 35.48
N ALA A 5 28.58 -67.32 34.45
CA ALA A 5 29.92 -66.84 34.10
C ALA A 5 29.92 -65.33 33.86
N THR A 6 30.57 -64.62 34.79
CA THR A 6 30.98 -63.21 34.79
C THR A 6 32.20 -63.01 33.87
N ILE A 7 32.41 -61.80 33.30
CA ILE A 7 33.69 -61.10 32.94
C ILE A 7 33.39 -60.00 31.86
N PRO A 8 34.10 -58.84 31.79
CA PRO A 8 33.59 -57.57 32.29
C PRO A 8 33.69 -56.42 31.23
N PHE A 9 33.48 -55.17 31.68
CA PHE A 9 34.08 -53.93 31.12
C PHE A 9 33.91 -53.64 29.62
N LEU A 10 33.03 -52.70 29.26
CA LEU A 10 33.41 -51.42 28.62
C LEU A 10 32.17 -50.57 28.33
N ILE A 11 32.17 -49.34 28.83
CA ILE A 11 31.29 -48.25 28.40
C ILE A 11 31.93 -47.60 27.17
N PRO A 12 31.19 -47.36 26.09
CA PRO A 12 31.43 -46.16 25.29
C PRO A 12 30.20 -45.27 25.27
N ILE A 13 30.41 -44.06 25.77
CA ILE A 13 29.62 -42.86 25.58
C ILE A 13 29.48 -42.63 24.06
N LEU A 14 28.27 -42.66 23.52
CA LEU A 14 28.01 -42.21 22.15
C LEU A 14 27.22 -40.91 22.18
N ALA A 15 27.92 -39.87 21.72
CA ALA A 15 27.54 -38.47 21.77
C ALA A 15 26.38 -38.10 20.83
N SER A 16 25.54 -37.19 21.33
CA SER A 16 24.58 -36.40 20.56
C SER A 16 25.23 -35.64 19.41
N ILE A 17 24.62 -35.70 18.22
CA ILE A 17 24.73 -34.65 17.21
C ILE A 17 23.30 -34.19 16.89
N LEU A 18 22.81 -33.19 17.63
CA LEU A 18 21.72 -32.36 17.13
C LEU A 18 22.33 -31.43 16.08
N ALA A 19 22.07 -31.71 14.81
CA ALA A 19 22.31 -30.77 13.73
C ALA A 19 21.34 -29.59 13.92
N SER A 20 21.80 -28.57 14.65
CA SER A 20 21.20 -27.23 14.66
C SER A 20 21.29 -26.65 13.25
N GLY A 21 20.27 -26.91 12.44
CA GLY A 21 20.02 -26.10 11.26
C GLY A 21 19.83 -24.66 11.72
N CYS A 22 20.78 -23.79 11.37
CA CYS A 22 20.64 -22.36 11.52
C CYS A 22 19.43 -21.90 10.70
N ALA A 23 18.25 -21.95 11.30
CA ALA A 23 17.11 -21.18 10.83
C ALA A 23 17.54 -19.72 10.91
N ASN A 24 17.73 -19.11 9.73
CA ASN A 24 18.00 -17.69 9.58
C ASN A 24 16.79 -16.94 10.18
N ARG A 25 16.84 -16.62 11.47
CA ARG A 25 15.79 -15.82 12.12
C ARG A 25 15.83 -14.44 11.47
N PRO A 26 14.70 -13.96 10.90
CA PRO A 26 14.61 -12.58 10.47
C PRO A 26 14.99 -11.68 11.65
N ASP A 27 15.98 -10.80 11.47
CA ASP A 27 16.35 -9.81 12.47
C ASP A 27 15.11 -8.93 12.75
N PRO A 28 14.54 -8.97 13.97
CA PRO A 28 13.40 -8.14 14.33
C PRO A 28 13.68 -6.63 14.18
N GLY A 29 14.95 -6.22 14.17
CA GLY A 29 15.38 -4.84 13.95
C GLY A 29 15.39 -4.41 12.47
N ALA A 30 15.46 -5.35 11.53
CA ALA A 30 15.54 -5.04 10.10
C ALA A 30 14.21 -4.53 9.52
N THR A 31 13.07 -5.05 10.00
CA THR A 31 11.73 -4.60 9.59
C THR A 31 11.39 -3.20 10.11
N ALA A 32 11.97 -2.79 11.25
CA ALA A 32 11.84 -1.44 11.79
C ALA A 32 12.65 -0.40 10.98
N ARG A 33 13.72 -0.84 10.32
CA ARG A 33 14.63 0.02 9.55
C ARG A 33 14.27 0.12 8.06
N ARG A 34 13.28 -0.63 7.59
CA ARG A 34 12.82 -0.66 6.19
C ARG A 34 11.46 -0.01 6.01
N VAL A 35 11.34 0.80 4.97
CA VAL A 35 10.14 1.60 4.67
C VAL A 35 9.60 1.25 3.30
N GLY A 36 8.27 1.09 3.21
CA GLY A 36 7.62 1.00 1.90
C GLY A 36 7.45 2.40 1.33
N THR A 37 7.89 2.63 0.09
CA THR A 37 7.74 3.92 -0.58
C THR A 37 6.71 3.83 -1.67
N TYR A 38 5.98 4.92 -1.92
CA TYR A 38 5.04 4.98 -3.04
C TYR A 38 4.98 6.36 -3.70
N ASP A 39 4.69 6.39 -5.00
CA ASP A 39 4.31 7.62 -5.70
C ASP A 39 2.83 7.92 -5.47
N GLY A 40 2.53 8.92 -4.61
CA GLY A 40 1.16 9.31 -4.30
C GLY A 40 0.37 9.81 -5.51
N ARG A 41 1.02 10.40 -6.51
CA ARG A 41 0.38 10.87 -7.75
C ARG A 41 -0.16 9.69 -8.55
N ALA A 42 0.64 8.63 -8.66
CA ALA A 42 0.24 7.40 -9.34
C ALA A 42 -0.99 6.76 -8.67
N VAL A 43 -1.00 6.69 -7.34
CA VAL A 43 -2.13 6.13 -6.57
C VAL A 43 -3.38 7.00 -6.74
N ALA A 44 -3.25 8.33 -6.73
CA ALA A 44 -4.38 9.25 -6.95
C ALA A 44 -4.99 9.06 -8.34
N ILE A 45 -4.16 8.99 -9.39
CA ILE A 45 -4.62 8.72 -10.76
C ILE A 45 -5.27 7.33 -10.85
N ALA A 46 -4.71 6.33 -10.16
CA ALA A 46 -5.27 4.99 -10.15
C ALA A 46 -6.70 4.97 -9.57
N TYR A 47 -6.91 5.67 -8.44
CA TYR A 47 -8.24 5.83 -7.86
C TYR A 47 -9.21 6.56 -8.79
N ALA A 48 -8.81 7.67 -9.42
CA ALA A 48 -9.66 8.39 -10.36
C ALA A 48 -10.02 7.57 -11.61
N GLY A 49 -9.15 6.64 -12.00
CA GLY A 49 -9.38 5.67 -13.08
C GLY A 49 -10.09 4.38 -12.66
N SER A 50 -10.58 4.29 -11.42
CA SER A 50 -11.20 3.09 -10.86
C SER A 50 -12.71 3.03 -11.10
N THR A 51 -13.26 1.81 -11.04
CA THR A 51 -14.72 1.60 -11.04
C THR A 51 -15.40 2.24 -9.83
N GLN A 52 -14.73 2.28 -8.68
CA GLN A 52 -15.23 2.90 -7.46
C GLN A 52 -15.47 4.40 -7.65
N PHE A 53 -14.48 5.14 -8.18
CA PHE A 53 -14.63 6.56 -8.47
C PHE A 53 -15.68 6.81 -9.57
N GLY A 54 -15.68 5.96 -10.61
CA GLY A 54 -16.70 6.02 -11.66
C GLY A 54 -18.13 5.84 -11.14
N ALA A 55 -18.34 4.97 -10.15
CA ALA A 55 -19.64 4.79 -9.51
C ALA A 55 -20.07 6.03 -8.72
N TRP A 56 -19.15 6.64 -7.96
CA TRP A 56 -19.42 7.89 -7.26
C TRP A 56 -19.80 9.02 -8.22
N MET A 57 -19.07 9.19 -9.33
CA MET A 57 -19.39 10.19 -10.35
C MET A 57 -20.78 10.00 -10.96
N LYS A 58 -21.15 8.75 -11.28
CA LYS A 58 -22.50 8.42 -11.79
C LYS A 58 -23.58 8.78 -10.78
N GLN A 59 -23.34 8.48 -9.50
CA GLN A 59 -24.26 8.82 -8.42
C GLN A 59 -24.46 10.33 -8.29
N GLN A 60 -23.38 11.12 -8.27
CA GLN A 60 -23.49 12.59 -8.19
C GLN A 60 -24.24 13.17 -9.38
N LYS A 61 -23.96 12.67 -10.60
CA LYS A 61 -24.69 13.08 -11.80
C LYS A 61 -26.18 12.80 -11.70
N ALA A 62 -26.57 11.59 -11.28
CA ALA A 62 -27.97 11.23 -11.12
C ALA A 62 -28.68 12.10 -10.07
N ARG A 63 -28.02 12.33 -8.91
CA ARG A 63 -28.54 13.23 -7.87
C ARG A 63 -28.73 14.66 -8.39
N HIS A 64 -27.75 15.17 -9.14
CA HIS A 64 -27.79 16.51 -9.71
C HIS A 64 -28.94 16.63 -10.72
N ASP A 65 -29.07 15.69 -11.65
CA ASP A 65 -30.11 15.70 -12.67
C ASP A 65 -31.51 15.62 -12.03
N SER A 66 -31.68 14.80 -10.98
CA SER A 66 -32.92 14.72 -10.20
C SER A 66 -33.23 16.02 -9.45
N ALA A 67 -32.25 16.62 -8.78
CA ALA A 67 -32.43 17.88 -8.04
C ALA A 67 -32.81 19.02 -9.00
N LYS A 68 -32.18 19.07 -10.17
CA LYS A 68 -32.51 20.05 -11.22
C LYS A 68 -33.93 19.89 -11.74
N GLN A 69 -34.39 18.66 -11.97
CA GLN A 69 -35.78 18.38 -12.38
C GLN A 69 -36.80 18.76 -11.31
N ALA A 70 -36.46 18.57 -10.03
CA ALA A 70 -37.31 18.93 -8.91
C ALA A 70 -37.26 20.43 -8.54
N GLY A 71 -36.41 21.23 -9.19
CA GLY A 71 -36.19 22.63 -8.82
C GLY A 71 -35.48 22.82 -7.47
N ASP A 72 -34.85 21.78 -6.94
CA ASP A 72 -34.12 21.81 -5.67
C ASP A 72 -32.73 22.46 -5.88
N THR A 73 -32.74 23.79 -5.90
CA THR A 73 -31.52 24.59 -6.08
C THR A 73 -30.51 24.44 -4.95
N SER A 74 -30.93 24.03 -3.74
CA SER A 74 -30.01 23.80 -2.62
C SER A 74 -29.16 22.58 -2.87
N THR A 75 -29.81 21.45 -3.22
CA THR A 75 -29.11 20.20 -3.53
C THR A 75 -28.23 20.33 -4.78
N VAL A 76 -28.67 21.07 -5.80
CA VAL A 76 -27.83 21.35 -6.98
C VAL A 76 -26.52 22.02 -6.58
N ARG A 77 -26.58 23.10 -5.78
CA ARG A 77 -25.38 23.83 -5.33
C ARG A 77 -24.46 22.97 -4.47
N GLU A 78 -25.01 22.18 -3.56
CA GLU A 78 -24.23 21.24 -2.72
C GLU A 78 -23.41 20.27 -3.60
N ILE A 79 -24.04 19.69 -4.63
CA ILE A 79 -23.38 18.73 -5.50
C ILE A 79 -22.30 19.42 -6.35
N GLU A 80 -22.59 20.60 -6.91
CA GLU A 80 -21.60 21.37 -7.67
C GLU A 80 -20.37 21.70 -6.82
N GLN A 81 -20.57 22.16 -5.58
CA GLN A 81 -19.48 22.42 -4.63
C GLN A 81 -18.68 21.15 -4.31
N ALA A 82 -19.36 20.01 -4.08
CA ALA A 82 -18.69 18.75 -3.82
C ALA A 82 -17.86 18.27 -5.02
N MET A 83 -18.37 18.45 -6.25
CA MET A 83 -17.67 18.11 -7.49
C MET A 83 -16.45 19.00 -7.72
N GLN A 84 -16.60 20.31 -7.53
CA GLN A 84 -15.48 21.26 -7.64
C GLN A 84 -14.38 20.93 -6.62
N ALA A 85 -14.75 20.75 -5.36
CA ALA A 85 -13.79 20.41 -4.31
C ALA A 85 -13.09 19.07 -4.60
N GLN A 86 -13.79 18.11 -5.21
CA GLN A 86 -13.16 16.85 -5.62
C GLN A 86 -12.17 17.04 -6.77
N GLN A 87 -12.47 17.91 -7.74
CA GLN A 87 -11.57 18.22 -8.84
C GLN A 87 -10.29 18.92 -8.34
N GLU A 88 -10.43 19.90 -7.46
CA GLU A 88 -9.31 20.61 -6.84
C GLU A 88 -8.42 19.65 -6.03
N ARG A 89 -9.03 18.82 -5.18
CA ARG A 89 -8.29 17.78 -4.44
C ARG A 89 -7.53 16.84 -5.36
N PHE A 90 -8.20 16.32 -6.40
CA PHE A 90 -7.53 15.42 -7.34
C PHE A 90 -6.36 16.10 -8.05
N HIS A 91 -6.52 17.37 -8.46
CA HIS A 91 -5.45 18.12 -9.08
C HIS A 91 -4.22 18.25 -8.15
N ASP A 92 -4.44 18.61 -6.88
CA ASP A 92 -3.36 18.72 -5.92
C ASP A 92 -2.69 17.36 -5.64
N GLN A 93 -3.47 16.30 -5.49
CA GLN A 93 -2.96 14.95 -5.23
C GLN A 93 -2.16 14.39 -6.42
N ALA A 94 -2.70 14.52 -7.64
CA ALA A 94 -2.11 13.95 -8.84
C ALA A 94 -0.95 14.78 -9.42
N PHE A 95 -0.97 16.12 -9.29
CA PHE A 95 0.03 16.97 -9.92
C PHE A 95 0.99 17.63 -8.93
N ARG A 96 0.54 17.92 -7.71
CA ARG A 96 1.40 18.49 -6.66
C ARG A 96 1.94 17.44 -5.70
N GLY A 97 1.36 16.24 -5.68
CA GLY A 97 1.81 15.14 -4.84
C GLY A 97 1.55 15.38 -3.36
N THR A 98 0.40 15.98 -3.04
CA THR A 98 -0.08 16.21 -1.67
C THR A 98 -0.49 14.90 -0.96
N GLU A 99 -1.01 15.02 0.26
CA GLU A 99 -1.54 13.89 1.05
C GLU A 99 -2.69 13.17 0.33
N ILE A 100 -2.73 11.84 0.46
CA ILE A 100 -3.76 10.97 -0.17
C ILE A 100 -4.43 10.03 0.83
N ASP A 101 -4.49 10.42 2.12
CA ASP A 101 -5.05 9.59 3.18
C ASP A 101 -6.52 9.23 2.95
N ASP A 102 -7.29 10.10 2.30
CA ASP A 102 -8.67 9.86 1.89
C ASP A 102 -8.78 8.71 0.88
N ILE A 103 -7.80 8.60 -0.02
CA ILE A 103 -7.70 7.53 -1.03
C ILE A 103 -7.19 6.24 -0.38
N LEU A 104 -6.13 6.31 0.42
CA LEU A 104 -5.61 5.15 1.14
C LEU A 104 -6.65 4.56 2.10
N GLY A 105 -7.50 5.40 2.69
CA GLY A 105 -8.63 4.97 3.51
C GLY A 105 -9.63 4.06 2.77
N LYS A 106 -9.70 4.11 1.43
CA LYS A 106 -10.57 3.24 0.63
C LYS A 106 -10.08 1.79 0.53
N ILE A 107 -8.80 1.55 0.83
CA ILE A 107 -8.14 0.24 0.71
C ILE A 107 -7.65 -0.31 2.06
N GLY A 108 -8.22 0.19 3.16
CA GLY A 108 -7.85 -0.05 4.56
C GLY A 108 -7.07 -1.33 4.87
N THR A 109 -7.73 -2.49 4.91
CA THR A 109 -7.11 -3.78 5.29
C THR A 109 -6.00 -4.23 4.34
N SER A 110 -6.14 -3.97 3.04
CA SER A 110 -5.12 -4.30 2.03
C SER A 110 -3.79 -3.54 2.25
N LEU A 111 -3.82 -2.37 2.91
CA LEU A 111 -2.58 -1.69 3.32
C LEU A 111 -1.77 -2.49 4.34
N GLN A 112 -2.43 -3.25 5.21
CA GLN A 112 -1.73 -4.12 6.16
C GLN A 112 -1.07 -5.29 5.43
N GLU A 113 -1.75 -5.86 4.45
CA GLU A 113 -1.23 -6.97 3.63
C GLU A 113 -0.05 -6.53 2.76
N ILE A 114 -0.13 -5.35 2.15
CA ILE A 114 0.99 -4.77 1.39
C ILE A 114 2.20 -4.56 2.32
N ARG A 115 2.00 -4.01 3.52
CA ARG A 115 3.09 -3.84 4.50
C ARG A 115 3.72 -5.17 4.90
N LYS A 116 2.91 -6.16 5.26
CA LYS A 116 3.37 -7.50 5.62
C LYS A 116 4.14 -8.16 4.48
N SER A 117 3.58 -8.17 3.27
CA SER A 117 4.20 -8.78 2.09
C SER A 117 5.44 -8.03 1.58
N ALA A 118 5.58 -6.75 1.89
CA ALA A 118 6.79 -5.97 1.59
C ALA A 118 7.83 -6.04 2.72
N GLY A 119 7.49 -6.60 3.87
CA GLY A 119 8.37 -6.66 5.04
C GLY A 119 8.69 -5.26 5.62
N VAL A 120 7.71 -4.35 5.59
CA VAL A 120 7.89 -2.96 6.03
C VAL A 120 6.91 -2.58 7.13
N ALA A 121 7.36 -1.78 8.10
CA ALA A 121 6.52 -1.33 9.21
C ALA A 121 5.54 -0.22 8.79
N ARG A 122 5.96 0.66 7.88
CA ARG A 122 5.20 1.84 7.44
C ARG A 122 5.39 2.13 5.95
N LEU A 123 4.43 2.88 5.41
CA LEU A 123 4.47 3.41 4.05
C LEU A 123 4.71 4.92 4.09
N GLU A 124 5.55 5.43 3.21
CA GLU A 124 5.85 6.85 3.06
C GLU A 124 5.77 7.24 1.59
N ARG A 125 5.33 8.47 1.30
CA ARG A 125 5.43 9.00 -0.06
C ARG A 125 6.89 9.19 -0.44
N ILE A 126 7.21 8.93 -1.71
CA ILE A 126 8.55 9.12 -2.25
C ILE A 126 9.01 10.59 -2.21
N ASN A 127 8.09 11.55 -2.17
CA ASN A 127 8.40 12.98 -2.10
C ASN A 127 8.50 13.53 -0.66
N GLN A 128 8.46 12.68 0.36
CA GLN A 128 8.69 13.10 1.75
C GLN A 128 10.19 13.03 2.11
N PRO A 129 10.72 14.01 2.87
CA PRO A 129 12.07 13.94 3.41
C PRO A 129 12.24 12.67 4.26
N ARG A 130 13.38 12.01 4.11
CA ARG A 130 13.74 10.81 4.87
C ARG A 130 15.17 10.92 5.40
N ALA A 131 15.41 10.34 6.57
CA ALA A 131 16.76 10.17 7.10
C ALA A 131 17.62 9.31 6.14
N ALA A 132 18.91 9.64 6.06
CA ALA A 132 19.86 8.87 5.26
C ALA A 132 20.04 7.44 5.83
N GLY A 133 20.36 6.47 4.96
CA GLY A 133 20.66 5.10 5.37
C GLY A 133 19.44 4.26 5.78
N ILE A 134 18.24 4.67 5.37
CA ILE A 134 17.01 3.87 5.53
C ILE A 134 16.77 3.05 4.27
N ASP A 135 16.60 1.74 4.43
CA ASP A 135 16.23 0.83 3.35
C ASP A 135 14.81 1.10 2.86
N THR A 136 14.60 1.05 1.54
CA THR A 136 13.28 1.32 0.94
C THR A 136 12.83 0.21 0.00
N VAL A 137 11.53 -0.02 -0.05
CA VAL A 137 10.87 -0.92 -1.01
C VAL A 137 9.78 -0.14 -1.73
N ASP A 138 9.86 0.02 -3.04
CA ASP A 138 8.78 0.61 -3.82
C ASP A 138 7.57 -0.33 -3.85
N VAL A 139 6.43 0.13 -3.34
CA VAL A 139 5.15 -0.58 -3.33
C VAL A 139 4.10 0.09 -4.22
N THR A 140 4.48 1.08 -5.03
CA THR A 140 3.57 1.87 -5.88
C THR A 140 2.67 0.98 -6.71
N ASP A 141 3.23 0.03 -7.45
CA ASP A 141 2.45 -0.82 -8.35
C ASP A 141 1.48 -1.75 -7.60
N ARG A 142 1.84 -2.16 -6.37
CA ARG A 142 0.94 -2.94 -5.50
C ARG A 142 -0.28 -2.12 -5.07
N LEU A 143 -0.06 -0.85 -4.72
CA LEU A 143 -1.14 0.08 -4.35
C LEU A 143 -2.02 0.44 -5.56
N VAL A 144 -1.40 0.71 -6.71
CA VAL A 144 -2.10 1.01 -7.96
C VAL A 144 -3.00 -0.15 -8.38
N ALA A 145 -2.52 -1.40 -8.25
CA ALA A 145 -3.28 -2.58 -8.64
C ALA A 145 -4.59 -2.76 -7.85
N LEU A 146 -4.66 -2.32 -6.59
CA LEU A 146 -5.87 -2.41 -5.77
C LEU A 146 -7.04 -1.59 -6.32
N PHE A 147 -6.77 -0.57 -7.12
CA PHE A 147 -7.80 0.27 -7.73
C PHE A 147 -8.21 -0.20 -9.14
N ALA A 148 -7.52 -1.21 -9.70
CA ALA A 148 -7.75 -1.73 -11.04
C ALA A 148 -7.99 -0.63 -12.10
N PRO A 149 -7.05 0.33 -12.25
CA PRO A 149 -7.24 1.50 -13.11
C PRO A 149 -7.44 1.12 -14.58
N ASP A 150 -8.26 1.88 -15.29
CA ASP A 150 -8.43 1.74 -16.75
C ASP A 150 -7.13 2.03 -17.55
N GLU A 151 -7.12 1.74 -18.86
CA GLU A 151 -5.91 1.92 -19.68
C GLU A 151 -5.46 3.38 -19.77
N ARG A 152 -6.42 4.32 -19.75
CA ARG A 152 -6.10 5.76 -19.80
C ARG A 152 -5.38 6.18 -18.52
N ALA A 153 -5.87 5.75 -17.36
CA ALA A 153 -5.23 5.98 -16.08
C ALA A 153 -3.87 5.28 -16.01
N ARG A 154 -3.72 4.05 -16.53
CA ARG A 154 -2.41 3.39 -16.63
C ARG A 154 -1.42 4.20 -17.47
N LYS A 155 -1.85 4.79 -18.59
CA LYS A 155 -1.01 5.70 -19.38
C LYS A 155 -0.59 6.91 -18.56
N TRP A 156 -1.53 7.59 -17.90
CA TRP A 156 -1.21 8.76 -17.08
C TRP A 156 -0.30 8.44 -15.89
N ILE A 157 -0.43 7.26 -15.29
CA ILE A 157 0.47 6.77 -14.24
C ILE A 157 1.91 6.65 -14.78
N ARG A 158 2.09 6.08 -15.98
CA ARG A 158 3.41 6.02 -16.63
C ARG A 158 3.96 7.42 -16.89
N ASP A 159 3.13 8.30 -17.46
CA ASP A 159 3.53 9.66 -17.82
C ASP A 159 3.90 10.52 -16.60
N ILE A 160 3.16 10.43 -15.49
CA ILE A 160 3.43 11.23 -14.29
C ILE A 160 4.67 10.74 -13.54
N ARG A 161 4.90 9.43 -13.50
CA ARG A 161 6.06 8.83 -12.82
C ARG A 161 7.37 9.15 -13.54
N ALA A 162 7.32 9.38 -14.85
CA ALA A 162 8.47 9.85 -15.63
C ALA A 162 8.82 11.32 -15.36
N LYS A 163 7.94 12.09 -14.70
CA LYS A 163 8.17 13.50 -14.39
C LYS A 163 8.76 13.66 -12.97
N PRO A 164 9.71 14.59 -12.79
CA PRO A 164 10.16 14.95 -11.45
C PRO A 164 8.98 15.47 -10.62
N PHE A 165 9.11 15.41 -9.30
CA PHE A 165 8.16 16.09 -8.44
C PHE A 165 8.31 17.61 -8.64
N PRO A 166 7.20 18.37 -8.61
CA PRO A 166 7.28 19.83 -8.63
C PRO A 166 8.12 20.32 -7.45
N ALA A 167 8.90 21.38 -7.69
CA ALA A 167 9.59 22.09 -6.63
C ALA A 167 8.55 22.60 -5.61
N ARG A 168 8.85 22.43 -4.32
CA ARG A 168 8.03 22.95 -3.23
C ARG A 168 8.35 24.40 -2.93
#